data_AF-L9X1N3-F1
#
_entry.id   AF-L9X1N3-F1
#
_cell.length_a   1.000
_cell.length_b   1.000
_cell.length_c   1.000
_cell.angle_alpha   90.00
_cell.angle_beta   90.00
_cell.angle_gamma   90.00
#
_symmetry.space_group_name_H-M   'P 1'
#
loop_
_entity.id
_entity.type
_entity.pdbx_description
1 polymer ?
#
loop_
_entity_poly.entity_id
_entity_poly.type
_entity_poly.pdbx_seq_one_letter_code
_entity_poly.pdbx_strand_id
1 'polypeptide(L)'
;MTAATEREEATLELSRAQRWVLHHVLLDRIELEAAAPAATEPLSPAARRAFEKLDDGCTRFTRRERRRLRDEVCRYAAATATPERDRPVAQRVGEKLRRSLPASVADRTRVAGRD
;
A
#
# COMPACT_ATOMS: atom_id res chain seq x y z
N MET A 1 19.71 7.14 -8.95
CA MET A 1 19.08 5.99 -9.67
C MET A 1 17.55 6.02 -9.51
N THR A 2 16.86 7.06 -9.97
CA THR A 2 15.74 7.60 -9.17
C THR A 2 14.37 7.70 -9.83
N ALA A 3 14.19 7.38 -11.13
CA ALA A 3 12.85 7.39 -11.78
C ALA A 3 12.50 6.09 -12.51
N ALA A 4 13.47 5.45 -13.17
CA ALA A 4 13.23 4.24 -13.96
C ALA A 4 12.74 3.05 -13.08
N THR A 5 13.34 2.85 -11.91
CA THR A 5 12.94 1.78 -10.98
C THR A 5 11.63 2.08 -10.23
N GLU A 6 11.20 3.36 -10.17
CA GLU A 6 9.90 3.72 -9.60
C GLU A 6 8.73 3.28 -10.50
N ARG A 7 8.98 3.22 -11.81
CA ARG A 7 8.02 2.81 -12.85
C ARG A 7 8.02 1.30 -13.10
N GLU A 8 8.87 0.54 -12.43
CA GLU A 8 8.89 -0.92 -12.55
C GLU A 8 7.57 -1.51 -12.05
N GLU A 9 6.86 -2.15 -12.97
CA GLU A 9 5.56 -2.74 -12.71
C GLU A 9 5.68 -4.20 -12.30
N ALA A 10 4.86 -4.59 -11.32
CA ALA A 10 4.65 -5.98 -10.98
C ALA A 10 3.16 -6.25 -10.81
N THR A 11 2.74 -7.43 -11.26
CA THR A 11 1.42 -7.96 -10.97
C THR A 11 1.38 -8.52 -9.55
N LEU A 12 0.36 -8.16 -8.80
CA LEU A 12 0.11 -8.72 -7.48
C LEU A 12 -1.01 -9.76 -7.55
N GLU A 13 -0.67 -10.99 -7.21
CA GLU A 13 -1.64 -12.07 -7.05
C GLU A 13 -2.43 -11.84 -5.76
N LEU A 14 -3.64 -11.27 -5.89
CA LEU A 14 -4.54 -10.95 -4.78
C LEU A 14 -5.80 -11.81 -4.86
N SER A 15 -6.11 -12.53 -3.78
CA SER A 15 -7.40 -13.19 -3.63
C SER A 15 -8.55 -12.16 -3.65
N ARG A 16 -9.79 -12.61 -3.87
CA ARG A 16 -10.97 -11.72 -3.83
C ARG A 16 -11.06 -10.93 -2.52
N ALA A 17 -10.86 -11.60 -1.38
CA ALA A 17 -10.87 -10.95 -0.07
C ALA A 17 -9.75 -9.90 0.07
N GLN A 18 -8.56 -10.18 -0.46
CA GLN A 18 -7.43 -9.25 -0.45
C GLN A 18 -7.68 -8.03 -1.34
N ARG A 19 -8.27 -8.21 -2.53
CA ARG A 19 -8.68 -7.11 -3.41
C ARG A 19 -9.72 -6.23 -2.74
N TRP A 20 -10.73 -6.84 -2.13
CA TRP A 20 -11.79 -6.14 -1.42
C TRP A 20 -11.25 -5.30 -0.26
N VAL A 21 -10.39 -5.87 0.60
CA VAL A 21 -9.77 -5.11 1.69
C VAL A 21 -8.88 -3.99 1.17
N LEU A 22 -8.08 -4.23 0.13
CA LEU A 22 -7.24 -3.17 -0.43
C LEU A 22 -8.06 -2.03 -1.03
N HIS A 23 -9.17 -2.34 -1.68
CA HIS A 23 -10.12 -1.36 -2.17
C HIS A 23 -10.73 -0.57 -1.01
N HIS A 24 -11.20 -1.24 0.04
CA HIS A 24 -11.76 -0.58 1.23
C HIS A 24 -10.77 0.31 1.96
N VAL A 25 -9.50 -0.09 2.08
CA VAL A 25 -8.44 0.74 2.67
C VAL A 25 -8.32 2.07 1.94
N LEU A 26 -8.32 2.04 0.61
CA LEU A 26 -8.18 3.25 -0.21
C LEU A 26 -9.46 4.09 -0.22
N LEU A 27 -10.63 3.44 -0.22
CA LEU A 27 -11.92 4.11 -0.13
C LEU A 27 -12.08 4.85 1.20
N ASP A 28 -11.84 4.17 2.33
CA ASP A 28 -11.83 4.75 3.67
C ASP A 28 -10.89 5.97 3.74
N ARG A 29 -9.73 5.87 3.08
CA ARG A 29 -8.78 6.96 3.02
C ARG A 29 -9.25 8.18 2.23
N ILE A 30 -9.98 7.96 1.14
CA ILE A 30 -10.61 9.02 0.33
C ILE A 30 -11.76 9.67 1.10
N GLU A 31 -12.57 8.86 1.79
CA GLU A 31 -13.67 9.34 2.62
C GLU A 31 -13.17 10.19 3.79
N LEU A 32 -12.09 9.78 4.46
CA LEU A 32 -11.44 10.56 5.52
C LEU A 32 -10.87 11.90 5.02
N GLU A 33 -10.30 11.93 3.82
CA GLU A 33 -9.85 13.17 3.18
C GLU A 33 -11.02 14.10 2.85
N ALA A 34 -12.13 13.55 2.34
CA ALA A 34 -13.33 14.30 2.00
C ALA A 34 -14.05 14.87 3.23
N ALA A 35 -14.10 14.09 4.33
CA ALA A 35 -14.77 14.50 5.56
C ALA A 35 -13.99 15.57 6.35
N ALA A 36 -12.66 15.54 6.31
CA ALA A 36 -11.81 16.43 7.10
C ALA A 36 -10.54 16.88 6.34
N PRO A 37 -10.66 17.65 5.24
CA PRO A 37 -9.53 17.97 4.36
C PRO A 37 -8.42 18.78 5.04
N ALA A 38 -8.75 19.57 6.06
CA ALA A 38 -7.76 20.35 6.82
C ALA A 38 -7.03 19.52 7.90
N ALA A 39 -7.60 18.39 8.34
CA ALA A 39 -7.04 17.54 9.38
C ALA A 39 -6.39 16.26 8.85
N THR A 40 -6.58 15.97 7.55
CA THR A 40 -6.16 14.74 6.91
C THR A 40 -5.16 15.06 5.80
N GLU A 41 -4.02 14.37 5.78
CA GLU A 41 -3.05 14.49 4.67
C GLU A 41 -3.75 14.12 3.34
N PRO A 42 -3.47 14.77 2.20
CA PRO A 42 -4.07 14.36 0.94
C PRO A 42 -3.54 13.00 0.48
N LEU A 43 -4.40 12.17 -0.12
CA LEU A 43 -3.99 10.89 -0.69
C LEU A 43 -2.99 11.13 -1.81
N SER A 44 -1.85 10.42 -1.78
CA SER A 44 -0.83 10.59 -2.81
C SER A 44 -1.39 10.27 -4.21
N PRO A 45 -0.97 10.98 -5.27
CA PRO A 45 -1.43 10.68 -6.64
C PRO A 45 -1.16 9.25 -7.10
N ALA A 46 -0.15 8.58 -6.53
CA ALA A 46 0.13 7.18 -6.82
C ALA A 46 -0.87 6.23 -6.14
N ALA A 47 -1.30 6.53 -4.91
CA ALA A 47 -2.35 5.75 -4.25
C ALA A 47 -3.71 5.94 -4.94
N ARG A 48 -4.03 7.17 -5.39
CA ARG A 48 -5.26 7.45 -6.17
C ARG A 48 -5.28 6.68 -7.49
N ARG A 49 -4.19 6.69 -8.27
CA ARG A 49 -4.08 5.85 -9.48
C ARG A 49 -4.18 4.36 -9.19
N ALA A 50 -3.64 3.90 -8.07
CA ALA A 50 -3.75 2.50 -7.69
C ALA A 50 -5.20 2.11 -7.31
N PHE A 51 -5.97 3.03 -6.74
CA PHE A 51 -7.41 2.84 -6.49
C PHE A 51 -8.18 2.69 -7.80
N GLU A 52 -7.98 3.61 -8.76
CA GLU A 52 -8.60 3.55 -10.10
C GLU A 52 -8.31 2.20 -10.78
N LYS A 53 -7.04 1.76 -10.77
CA LYS A 53 -6.65 0.44 -11.28
C LYS A 53 -7.39 -0.70 -10.61
N LEU A 54 -7.55 -0.67 -9.28
CA LEU A 54 -8.25 -1.72 -8.56
C LEU A 54 -9.74 -1.76 -8.89
N ASP A 55 -10.35 -0.59 -9.10
CA ASP A 55 -11.75 -0.45 -9.50
C ASP A 55 -12.00 -1.03 -10.90
N ASP A 56 -11.05 -0.81 -11.82
CA ASP A 56 -11.03 -1.44 -13.15
C ASP A 56 -10.63 -2.94 -13.12
N GLY A 57 -10.36 -3.50 -11.95
CA GLY A 57 -9.94 -4.89 -11.78
C GLY A 57 -8.48 -5.18 -12.13
N CYS A 58 -7.68 -4.16 -12.39
CA CYS A 58 -6.24 -4.26 -12.67
C CYS A 58 -5.42 -4.48 -11.38
N THR A 59 -4.54 -5.48 -11.41
CA THR A 59 -3.65 -5.82 -10.28
C THR A 59 -2.17 -5.54 -10.57
N ARG A 60 -1.89 -4.72 -11.58
CA ARG A 60 -0.53 -4.38 -12.01
C ARG A 60 -0.13 -3.00 -11.52
N PHE A 61 0.90 -2.96 -10.67
CA PHE A 61 1.29 -1.75 -9.95
C PHE A 61 2.78 -1.47 -10.12
N THR A 62 3.09 -0.19 -10.34
CA THR A 62 4.45 0.34 -10.28
C THR A 62 5.02 0.21 -8.87
N ARG A 63 6.35 0.23 -8.74
CA ARG A 63 7.03 0.18 -7.44
C ARG A 63 6.61 1.35 -6.54
N ARG A 64 6.38 2.53 -7.11
CA ARG A 64 5.86 3.70 -6.36
C ARG A 64 4.46 3.46 -5.82
N GLU A 65 3.57 2.91 -6.64
CA GLU A 65 2.20 2.56 -6.23
C GLU A 65 2.24 1.50 -5.12
N ARG A 66 3.01 0.42 -5.29
CA ARG A 66 3.15 -0.65 -4.28
C ARG A 66 3.66 -0.15 -2.92
N ARG A 67 4.57 0.82 -2.91
CA ARG A 67 5.00 1.50 -1.67
C ARG A 67 3.86 2.25 -1.01
N ARG A 68 3.12 3.06 -1.76
CA ARG A 68 2.02 3.85 -1.21
C ARG A 68 0.88 2.96 -0.73
N LEU A 69 0.54 1.92 -1.49
CA LEU A 69 -0.42 0.89 -1.05
C LEU A 69 0.01 0.23 0.26
N ARG A 70 1.30 -0.12 0.41
CA ARG A 70 1.81 -0.70 1.66
C ARG A 70 1.61 0.26 2.82
N ASP A 71 1.97 1.52 2.63
CA ASP A 71 1.89 2.53 3.70
C ASP A 71 0.43 2.74 4.14
N GLU A 72 -0.52 2.83 3.20
CA GLU A 72 -1.95 2.95 3.53
C GLU A 72 -2.50 1.68 4.20
N VAL A 73 -2.14 0.48 3.72
CA VAL A 73 -2.57 -0.78 4.33
C VAL A 73 -2.01 -0.96 5.74
N CYS A 74 -0.75 -0.56 5.97
CA CYS A 74 -0.14 -0.59 7.30
C CYS A 74 -0.82 0.41 8.24
N ARG A 75 -1.12 1.62 7.77
CA ARG A 75 -1.86 2.64 8.53
C ARG A 75 -3.25 2.14 8.91
N TYR A 76 -3.98 1.57 7.96
CA TYR A 76 -5.28 0.96 8.21
C TYR A 76 -5.16 -0.19 9.22
N ALA A 77 -4.30 -1.18 9.00
CA ALA A 77 -4.17 -2.31 9.93
C ALA A 77 -3.82 -1.92 11.37
N ALA A 78 -3.15 -0.77 11.56
CA ALA A 78 -2.79 -0.23 12.87
C ALA A 78 -3.89 0.66 13.50
N ALA A 79 -4.90 1.08 12.75
CA ALA A 79 -5.97 1.91 13.28
C ALA A 79 -6.86 1.10 14.23
N THR A 80 -7.20 1.71 15.37
CA THR A 80 -8.11 1.12 16.36
C THR A 80 -9.52 0.93 15.80
N ALA A 81 -9.93 1.81 14.88
CA ALA A 81 -11.22 1.75 14.19
C ALA A 81 -11.32 0.62 13.14
N THR A 82 -10.22 -0.05 12.80
CA THR A 82 -10.25 -1.10 11.78
C THR A 82 -11.00 -2.32 12.29
N PRO A 83 -12.00 -2.83 11.53
CA PRO A 83 -12.73 -4.03 11.87
C PRO A 83 -11.81 -5.23 12.11
N GLU A 84 -12.07 -6.00 13.16
CA GLU A 84 -11.24 -7.16 13.52
C GLU A 84 -11.15 -8.20 12.40
N ARG A 85 -12.23 -8.36 11.63
CA ARG A 85 -12.28 -9.26 10.47
C ARG A 85 -11.32 -8.85 9.34
N ASP A 86 -11.07 -7.55 9.18
CA ASP A 86 -10.30 -6.99 8.07
C ASP A 86 -8.81 -6.91 8.43
N ARG A 87 -8.48 -6.73 9.71
CA ARG A 87 -7.11 -6.66 10.23
C ARG A 87 -6.19 -7.80 9.75
N PRO A 88 -6.54 -9.10 9.87
CA PRO A 88 -5.66 -10.17 9.43
C PRO A 88 -5.48 -10.19 7.91
N VAL A 89 -6.50 -9.78 7.14
CA VAL A 89 -6.40 -9.70 5.68
C VAL A 89 -5.53 -8.52 5.27
N ALA A 90 -5.69 -7.36 5.89
CA ALA A 90 -4.88 -6.17 5.68
C ALA A 90 -3.39 -6.45 5.97
N GLN A 91 -3.08 -7.12 7.08
CA GLN A 91 -1.71 -7.52 7.40
C GLN A 91 -1.09 -8.43 6.31
N ARG A 92 -1.86 -9.41 5.80
CA ARG A 92 -1.41 -10.28 4.70
C ARG A 92 -1.17 -9.50 3.41
N VAL A 93 -2.01 -8.51 3.10
CA VAL A 93 -1.83 -7.63 1.93
C VAL A 93 -0.58 -6.78 2.10
N GLY A 94 -0.37 -6.18 3.28
CA GLY A 94 0.83 -5.41 3.61
C GLY A 94 2.10 -6.23 3.45
N GLU A 95 2.06 -7.49 3.89
CA GLU A 95 3.19 -8.42 3.73
C GLU A 95 3.48 -8.76 2.26
N LYS A 96 2.44 -9.03 1.45
CA LYS A 96 2.61 -9.24 0.00
C LYS A 96 3.22 -8.02 -0.69
N LEU A 97 2.73 -6.83 -0.35
CA LEU A 97 3.26 -5.57 -0.87
C LEU A 97 4.72 -5.38 -0.47
N ARG A 98 5.07 -5.65 0.80
CA ARG A 98 6.45 -5.59 1.31
C ARG A 98 7.38 -6.53 0.53
N ARG A 99 6.99 -7.79 0.34
CA ARG A 99 7.79 -8.79 -0.40
C ARG A 99 7.95 -8.45 -1.88
N SER A 100 6.97 -7.79 -2.47
CA SER A 100 7.05 -7.36 -3.87
C SER A 100 8.04 -6.23 -4.09
N LEU A 101 8.35 -5.46 -3.04
CA LEU A 101 9.31 -4.37 -3.11
C LEU A 101 10.73 -4.92 -2.93
N PRO A 102 11.70 -4.48 -3.74
CA PRO A 102 13.08 -4.88 -3.53
C PRO A 102 13.55 -4.39 -2.16
N ALA A 103 14.35 -5.22 -1.47
CA ALA A 103 14.96 -4.88 -0.19
C ALA A 103 15.61 -3.50 -0.29
N SER A 104 15.18 -2.58 0.57
CA SER A 104 15.75 -1.24 0.59
C SER A 104 17.26 -1.36 0.83
N VAL A 105 18.07 -0.57 0.10
CA VAL A 105 19.53 -0.53 0.32
C VAL A 105 19.84 -0.14 1.78
N ALA A 106 18.94 0.60 2.44
CA ALA A 106 19.03 0.95 3.86
C ALA A 106 18.96 -0.26 4.82
N ASP A 107 18.47 -1.41 4.36
CA ASP A 107 18.41 -2.65 5.15
C ASP A 107 19.75 -3.43 5.10
N ARG A 108 20.60 -3.14 4.10
CA ARG A 108 21.90 -3.81 3.92
C ARG A 108 23.03 -3.20 4.73
N THR A 109 22.94 -1.92 5.11
CA THR A 109 23.99 -1.24 5.90
C THR A 109 23.92 -1.50 7.40
N ARG A 110 22.83 -2.08 7.93
CA ARG A 110 22.75 -2.45 9.37
C ARG A 110 23.42 -3.78 9.72
N VAL A 111 23.75 -4.61 8.74
CA VAL A 111 24.41 -5.92 8.98
C VAL A 111 25.94 -5.83 8.89
N ALA A 112 26.50 -4.72 8.38
CA ALA A 112 27.94 -4.56 8.15
C ALA A 112 28.67 -3.72 9.22
N GLY A 113 28.07 -3.51 10.40
CA GLY A 113 28.61 -2.63 11.45
C GLY A 113 28.73 -3.27 12.83
N ARG A 114 29.09 -4.55 12.88
CA ARG A 114 29.38 -5.24 14.14
C ARG A 114 30.56 -6.20 13.96
N ASP A 115 31.75 -5.62 13.91
CA ASP A 115 33.02 -6.27 14.26
C ASP A 115 33.79 -5.32 15.17
#